data_AF-A0A0Q6Q6Q9-F1
#
_entry.id   AF-A0A0Q6Q6Q9-F1
#
_cell.length_a   1.000
_cell.length_b   1.000
_cell.length_c   1.000
_cell.angle_alpha   90.00
_cell.angle_beta   90.00
_cell.angle_gamma   90.00
#
_symmetry.space_group_name_H-M   'P 1'
#
loop_
_entity.id
_entity.type
_entity.pdbx_description
1 polymer ?
#
loop_
_entity_poly.entity_id
_entity_poly.type
_entity_poly.pdbx_seq_one_letter_code
_entity_poly.pdbx_strand_id
1 'polypeptide(L)'
;MGSSTEFLNASDAASRLGVSAKALRLYEQRGLIVPVRTAAGWRTYGPEQMARAGEIVAMRALGLSLAQVQRVLAGDPRGLEASLAAHQGVLEGRLQQLAGMLDRVRQLRESLSRGEVPGTGALAELLGAEAPISLSFELPWPWGGETFELRQIKPLSYIIGPLGSGKTRLAQKLTEALPGALFLGLDRLVDGVAAEARMDADAALRERVERTLGWLIEDGASASDALTALVAGLEAAWPTVLVIDMLEQGLEQSSQEAVVAHLRHRGPGARPVFAMTRSNAVLDLAAVGPDEAIILCPANHSPPTLVAPYPGATGYEAVATCLATPEVRARTEGIIATRPQVA
;
A
#
# COMPACT_ATOMS: atom_id res chain seq x y z
N MET A 1 5.66 -22.15 33.60
CA MET A 1 6.51 -21.32 32.73
C MET A 1 5.83 -19.97 32.63
N GLY A 2 6.34 -18.96 33.34
CA GLY A 2 5.69 -17.64 33.41
C GLY A 2 5.80 -16.95 32.06
N SER A 3 4.68 -16.79 31.36
CA SER A 3 4.57 -15.84 30.26
C SER A 3 4.84 -14.47 30.85
N SER A 4 5.98 -13.87 30.49
CA SER A 4 6.21 -12.45 30.73
C SER A 4 5.10 -11.70 30.01
N THR A 5 4.22 -11.04 30.76
CA THR A 5 3.19 -10.16 30.21
C THR A 5 3.91 -9.02 29.49
N GLU A 6 4.06 -9.14 28.17
CA GLU A 6 4.75 -8.15 27.35
C GLU A 6 3.86 -6.91 27.23
N PHE A 7 4.37 -5.79 27.75
CA PHE A 7 3.75 -4.48 27.58
C PHE A 7 4.47 -3.73 26.47
N LEU A 8 3.71 -3.33 25.46
CA LEU A 8 4.22 -2.56 24.33
C LEU A 8 4.03 -1.07 24.58
N ASN A 9 4.97 -0.25 24.12
CA ASN A 9 4.72 1.19 24.00
C ASN A 9 3.76 1.45 22.82
N ALA A 10 3.31 2.69 22.66
CA ALA A 10 2.34 3.04 21.61
C ALA A 10 2.85 2.79 20.19
N SER A 11 4.15 2.95 19.93
CA SER A 11 4.75 2.74 18.62
C SER A 11 4.80 1.25 18.26
N ASP A 12 5.26 0.42 19.20
CA ASP A 12 5.37 -1.03 18.99
C ASP A 12 3.98 -1.67 18.89
N ALA A 13 3.02 -1.21 19.70
CA ALA A 13 1.63 -1.65 19.60
C ALA A 13 1.02 -1.31 18.23
N ALA A 14 1.23 -0.08 17.76
CA ALA A 14 0.72 0.39 16.48
C ALA A 14 1.31 -0.40 15.30
N SER A 15 2.63 -0.58 15.29
CA SER A 15 3.34 -1.39 14.29
C SER A 15 2.82 -2.83 14.26
N ARG A 16 2.70 -3.48 15.43
CA ARG A 16 2.19 -4.86 15.53
C ARG A 16 0.74 -5.01 15.05
N LEU A 17 -0.05 -3.95 15.14
CA LEU A 17 -1.46 -3.92 14.71
C LEU A 17 -1.64 -3.41 13.27
N GLY A 18 -0.57 -2.93 12.62
CA GLY A 18 -0.64 -2.35 11.28
C GLY A 18 -1.46 -1.05 11.22
N VAL A 19 -1.49 -0.27 12.29
CA VAL A 19 -2.19 1.03 12.36
C VAL A 19 -1.25 2.14 12.81
N SER A 20 -1.69 3.40 12.72
CA SER A 20 -0.91 4.52 13.22
C SER A 20 -0.95 4.63 14.75
N ALA A 21 0.12 5.14 15.37
CA ALA A 21 0.09 5.44 16.81
C ALA A 21 -0.97 6.51 17.16
N LYS A 22 -1.35 7.34 16.18
CA LYS A 22 -2.45 8.30 16.29
C LYS A 22 -3.81 7.62 16.26
N ALA A 23 -4.00 6.54 15.50
CA ALA A 23 -5.21 5.72 15.55
C ALA A 23 -5.45 5.17 16.96
N LEU A 24 -4.41 4.62 17.61
CA LEU A 24 -4.53 4.14 19.00
C LEU A 24 -4.93 5.24 19.98
N ARG A 25 -4.41 6.46 19.80
CA ARG A 25 -4.83 7.64 20.61
C ARG A 25 -6.27 8.02 20.31
N LEU A 26 -6.71 7.95 19.05
CA LEU A 26 -8.08 8.21 18.68
C LEU A 26 -9.03 7.17 19.29
N TYR A 27 -8.63 5.89 19.33
CA TYR A 27 -9.39 4.84 19.97
C TYR A 27 -9.53 5.09 21.48
N GLU A 28 -8.47 5.54 22.16
CA GLU A 28 -8.54 5.99 23.56
C GLU A 28 -9.49 7.19 23.73
N GLN A 29 -9.37 8.22 22.88
CA GLN A 29 -10.23 9.41 22.93
C GLN A 29 -11.71 9.09 22.73
N ARG A 30 -12.01 8.09 21.89
CA ARG A 30 -13.36 7.57 21.63
C ARG A 30 -13.83 6.59 22.72
N GLY A 31 -13.01 6.30 23.72
CA GLY A 31 -13.32 5.38 24.82
C GLY A 31 -13.34 3.90 24.43
N LEU A 32 -12.78 3.54 23.28
CA LEU A 32 -12.79 2.16 22.76
C LEU A 32 -11.73 1.27 23.43
N ILE A 33 -10.64 1.90 23.89
CA ILE A 33 -9.52 1.23 24.56
C ILE A 33 -9.07 2.11 25.72
N VAL A 34 -8.71 1.50 26.85
CA VAL A 34 -8.08 2.20 27.98
C VAL A 34 -6.65 1.67 28.11
N PRO A 35 -5.62 2.45 27.72
CA PRO A 35 -4.24 2.03 27.86
C PRO A 35 -3.82 2.00 29.33
N VAL A 36 -2.92 1.08 29.68
CA VAL A 36 -2.21 1.14 30.95
C VAL A 36 -1.22 2.31 30.89
N ARG A 37 -0.89 2.91 32.02
CA ARG A 37 0.10 3.98 32.09
C ARG A 37 1.25 3.60 33.00
N THR A 38 2.47 3.91 32.58
CA THR A 38 3.65 3.80 33.44
C THR A 38 3.62 4.84 34.55
N ALA A 39 4.49 4.72 35.55
CA ALA A 39 4.64 5.72 36.61
C ALA A 39 4.97 7.13 36.07
N ALA A 40 5.65 7.21 34.91
CA ALA A 40 5.95 8.47 34.23
C ALA A 40 4.79 8.96 33.32
N GLY A 41 3.65 8.27 33.31
CA GLY A 41 2.44 8.67 32.58
C GLY A 41 2.38 8.23 31.11
N TRP A 42 3.38 7.48 30.62
CA TRP A 42 3.43 6.96 29.25
C TRP A 42 2.43 5.82 29.03
N ARG A 43 1.80 5.78 27.85
CA ARG A 43 0.86 4.72 27.45
C ARG A 43 1.61 3.41 27.22
N THR A 44 1.09 2.34 27.80
CA THR A 44 1.51 0.96 27.56
C THR A 44 0.30 0.08 27.27
N TYR A 45 0.51 -0.92 26.43
CA TYR A 45 -0.52 -1.83 25.95
C TYR A 45 -0.11 -3.24 26.34
N GLY A 46 -0.81 -3.80 27.33
CA GLY A 46 -0.67 -5.20 27.71
C GLY A 46 -1.55 -6.10 26.83
N PRO A 47 -1.57 -7.41 27.10
CA PRO A 47 -2.33 -8.37 26.31
C PRO A 47 -3.82 -8.02 26.16
N GLU A 48 -4.47 -7.51 27.21
CA GLU A 48 -5.89 -7.11 27.16
C GLU A 48 -6.10 -5.92 26.22
N GLN A 49 -5.24 -4.90 26.29
CA GLN A 49 -5.35 -3.73 25.41
C GLN A 49 -5.03 -4.10 23.97
N MET A 50 -4.06 -4.99 23.74
CA MET A 50 -3.70 -5.48 22.42
C MET A 50 -4.82 -6.34 21.81
N ALA A 51 -5.48 -7.19 22.59
CA ALA A 51 -6.64 -7.95 22.15
C ALA A 51 -7.79 -7.02 21.74
N ARG A 52 -8.11 -6.04 22.59
CA ARG A 52 -9.16 -5.04 22.32
C ARG A 52 -8.85 -4.20 21.08
N ALA A 53 -7.61 -3.75 20.94
CA ALA A 53 -7.17 -3.01 19.76
C ALA A 53 -7.24 -3.87 18.50
N GLY A 54 -6.86 -5.15 18.59
CA GLY A 54 -6.98 -6.12 17.51
C GLY A 54 -8.42 -6.33 17.05
N GLU A 55 -9.38 -6.42 17.97
CA GLU A 55 -10.82 -6.49 17.64
C GLU A 55 -11.29 -5.25 16.87
N ILE A 56 -10.87 -4.06 17.31
CA ILE A 56 -11.18 -2.80 16.64
C ILE A 56 -10.61 -2.81 15.22
N VAL A 57 -9.33 -3.14 15.07
CA VAL A 57 -8.66 -3.21 13.76
C VAL A 57 -9.33 -4.24 12.84
N ALA A 58 -9.73 -5.40 13.34
CA ALA A 58 -10.43 -6.40 12.55
C ALA A 58 -11.80 -5.90 12.05
N MET A 59 -12.59 -5.27 12.92
CA MET A 59 -13.87 -4.68 12.50
C MET A 59 -13.68 -3.51 11.52
N ARG A 60 -12.63 -2.71 11.69
CA ARG A 60 -12.23 -1.70 10.72
C ARG A 60 -11.93 -2.35 9.37
N ALA A 61 -11.11 -3.40 9.33
CA ALA A 61 -10.81 -4.13 8.09
C ALA A 61 -12.06 -4.74 7.41
N LEU A 62 -13.13 -5.03 8.17
CA LEU A 62 -14.44 -5.46 7.66
C LEU A 62 -15.33 -4.30 7.14
N GLY A 63 -14.85 -3.06 7.20
CA GLY A 63 -15.57 -1.88 6.69
C GLY A 63 -16.48 -1.18 7.72
N LEU A 64 -16.35 -1.49 9.02
CA LEU A 64 -17.13 -0.78 10.05
C LEU A 64 -16.50 0.59 10.41
N SER A 65 -17.31 1.64 10.48
CA SER A 65 -16.89 2.92 11.06
C SER A 65 -16.58 2.78 12.55
N LEU A 66 -15.77 3.67 13.14
CA LEU A 66 -15.50 3.60 14.58
C LEU A 66 -16.78 3.72 15.44
N ALA A 67 -17.79 4.45 14.96
CA ALA A 67 -19.09 4.50 15.62
C ALA A 67 -19.84 3.16 15.56
N GLN A 68 -19.75 2.44 14.43
CA GLN A 68 -20.28 1.08 14.33
C GLN A 68 -19.51 0.11 15.22
N VAL A 69 -18.18 0.19 15.23
CA VAL A 69 -17.31 -0.57 16.15
C VAL A 69 -17.74 -0.34 17.60
N GLN A 70 -17.93 0.92 18.01
CA GLN A 70 -18.37 1.23 19.38
C GLN A 70 -19.69 0.55 19.73
N ARG A 71 -20.67 0.55 18.81
CA ARG A 71 -21.96 -0.12 19.01
C ARG A 71 -21.80 -1.63 19.14
N VAL A 72 -21.01 -2.25 18.26
CA VAL A 72 -20.72 -3.69 18.32
C VAL A 72 -20.06 -4.06 19.65
N LEU A 73 -19.06 -3.27 20.07
CA LEU A 73 -18.37 -3.47 21.35
C LEU A 73 -19.27 -3.23 22.58
N ALA A 74 -20.38 -2.50 22.42
CA ALA A 74 -21.41 -2.30 23.42
C ALA A 74 -22.53 -3.37 23.36
N GLY A 75 -22.40 -4.38 22.51
CA GLY A 75 -23.34 -5.50 22.38
C GLY A 75 -24.46 -5.28 21.35
N ASP A 76 -24.37 -4.24 20.51
CA ASP A 76 -25.30 -3.99 19.40
C ASP A 76 -24.69 -4.46 18.07
N PRO A 77 -25.02 -5.66 17.55
CA PRO A 77 -24.41 -6.22 16.34
C PRO A 77 -24.93 -5.58 15.05
N ARG A 78 -25.82 -4.56 15.10
CA ARG A 78 -26.38 -3.94 13.90
C ARG A 78 -25.29 -3.35 13.00
N GLY A 79 -25.18 -3.91 11.80
CA GLY A 79 -24.19 -3.55 10.77
C GLY A 79 -23.05 -4.56 10.67
N LEU A 80 -22.76 -5.32 11.72
CA LEU A 80 -21.71 -6.34 11.69
C LEU A 80 -22.07 -7.49 10.74
N GLU A 81 -23.33 -7.95 10.76
CA GLU A 81 -23.79 -9.03 9.88
C GLU A 81 -23.64 -8.64 8.40
N ALA A 82 -24.09 -7.45 8.00
CA ALA A 82 -23.94 -6.98 6.62
C ALA A 82 -22.47 -6.87 6.19
N SER A 83 -21.60 -6.37 7.06
CA SER A 83 -20.14 -6.33 6.80
C SER A 83 -19.54 -7.73 6.68
N LEU A 84 -19.95 -8.67 7.52
CA LEU A 84 -19.51 -10.06 7.44
C LEU A 84 -20.02 -10.74 6.17
N ALA A 85 -21.27 -10.50 5.77
CA ALA A 85 -21.84 -11.03 4.52
C ALA A 85 -21.11 -10.49 3.29
N ALA A 86 -20.79 -9.19 3.28
CA ALA A 86 -19.97 -8.59 2.23
C ALA A 86 -18.56 -9.22 2.18
N HIS A 87 -17.93 -9.40 3.34
CA HIS A 87 -16.62 -10.06 3.42
C HIS A 87 -16.67 -11.53 2.97
N GLN A 88 -17.72 -12.26 3.36
CA GLN A 88 -17.97 -13.62 2.89
C GLN A 88 -18.04 -13.66 1.37
N GLY A 89 -18.79 -12.75 0.73
CA GLY A 89 -18.86 -12.67 -0.74
C GLY A 89 -17.50 -12.45 -1.40
N VAL A 90 -16.63 -11.63 -0.80
CA VAL A 90 -15.24 -11.45 -1.27
C VAL A 90 -14.44 -12.75 -1.16
N LEU A 91 -14.55 -13.47 -0.04
CA LEU A 91 -13.86 -14.74 0.18
C LEU A 91 -14.36 -15.83 -0.76
N GLU A 92 -15.67 -15.91 -0.99
CA GLU A 92 -16.29 -16.84 -1.94
C GLU A 92 -15.80 -16.58 -3.37
N GLY A 93 -15.71 -15.31 -3.79
CA GLY A 93 -15.12 -14.95 -5.08
C GLY A 93 -13.66 -15.40 -5.21
N ARG A 94 -12.85 -15.23 -4.16
CA ARG A 94 -11.47 -15.74 -4.14
C ARG A 94 -11.41 -17.27 -4.18
N LEU A 95 -12.32 -17.96 -3.49
CA LEU A 95 -12.40 -19.42 -3.51
C LEU A 95 -12.72 -19.92 -4.92
N GLN A 96 -13.64 -19.26 -5.63
CA GLN A 96 -13.95 -19.57 -7.03
C GLN A 96 -12.73 -19.38 -7.95
N GLN A 97 -11.97 -18.30 -7.75
CA GLN A 97 -10.72 -18.08 -8.49
C GLN A 97 -9.68 -19.18 -8.23
N LEU A 98 -9.45 -19.53 -6.97
CA LEU A 98 -8.52 -20.60 -6.58
C LEU A 98 -8.95 -21.97 -7.10
N ALA A 99 -10.25 -22.28 -7.08
CA ALA A 99 -10.79 -23.51 -7.64
C ALA A 99 -10.54 -23.59 -9.15
N GLY A 100 -10.78 -22.48 -9.87
CA GLY A 100 -10.48 -22.38 -11.30
C GLY A 100 -9.00 -22.60 -11.62
N MET A 101 -8.09 -22.06 -10.80
CA MET A 101 -6.66 -22.32 -10.92
C MET A 101 -6.31 -23.80 -10.70
N LEU A 102 -6.90 -24.43 -9.68
CA LEU A 102 -6.66 -25.84 -9.37
C LEU A 102 -7.13 -26.78 -10.49
N ASP A 103 -8.26 -26.48 -11.11
CA ASP A 103 -8.76 -27.27 -12.24
C ASP A 103 -7.86 -27.18 -13.46
N ARG A 104 -7.29 -26.00 -13.75
CA ARG A 104 -6.24 -25.87 -14.77
C ARG A 104 -5.02 -26.74 -14.43
N VAL A 105 -4.59 -26.76 -13.16
CA VAL A 105 -3.45 -27.59 -12.71
C VAL A 105 -3.71 -29.07 -12.98
N ARG A 106 -4.94 -29.54 -12.68
CA ARG A 106 -5.35 -30.92 -12.96
C ARG A 106 -5.31 -31.24 -14.45
N GLN A 107 -5.86 -30.37 -15.29
CA GLN A 107 -5.84 -30.53 -16.75
C GLN A 107 -4.41 -30.65 -17.28
N LEU A 108 -3.49 -29.79 -16.85
CA LEU A 108 -2.09 -29.89 -17.30
C LEU A 108 -1.40 -31.19 -16.87
N ARG A 109 -1.67 -31.64 -15.64
CA ARG A 109 -1.12 -32.92 -15.15
C ARG A 109 -1.65 -34.10 -15.95
N GLU A 110 -2.91 -34.08 -16.33
CA GLU A 110 -3.52 -35.11 -17.19
C GLU A 110 -2.91 -35.09 -18.60
N SER A 111 -2.76 -33.94 -19.24
CA SER A 111 -2.09 -33.82 -20.54
C SER A 111 -0.66 -34.38 -20.50
N LEU A 112 0.12 -33.99 -19.49
CA LEU A 112 1.47 -34.52 -19.28
C LEU A 112 1.48 -36.05 -19.11
N SER A 113 0.51 -36.61 -18.39
CA SER A 113 0.41 -38.07 -18.20
C SER A 113 0.10 -38.83 -19.50
N ARG A 114 -0.53 -38.16 -20.48
CA ARG A 114 -0.79 -38.70 -21.83
C ARG A 114 0.36 -38.50 -22.80
N GLY A 115 1.49 -37.95 -22.36
CA GLY A 115 2.64 -37.64 -23.21
C GLY A 115 2.45 -36.38 -24.07
N GLU A 116 1.37 -35.63 -23.85
CA GLU A 116 1.16 -34.33 -24.47
C GLU A 116 1.93 -33.29 -23.68
N VAL A 117 2.94 -32.66 -24.30
CA VAL A 117 3.59 -31.50 -23.70
C VAL A 117 2.60 -30.34 -23.80
N PRO A 118 2.17 -29.73 -22.67
CA PRO A 118 1.35 -28.54 -22.72
C PRO A 118 2.03 -27.49 -23.58
N GLY A 119 1.28 -26.82 -24.46
CA GLY A 119 1.80 -25.68 -25.22
C GLY A 119 2.46 -24.67 -24.29
N THR A 120 3.47 -23.96 -24.77
CA THR A 120 4.29 -23.01 -23.97
C THR A 120 3.48 -21.96 -23.19
N GLY A 121 2.25 -21.64 -23.62
CA GLY A 121 1.33 -20.76 -22.89
C GLY A 121 0.54 -21.40 -21.75
N ALA A 122 0.25 -22.71 -21.81
CA ALA A 122 -0.65 -23.36 -20.87
C ALA A 122 -0.03 -23.49 -19.46
N LEU A 123 1.27 -23.75 -19.39
CA LEU A 123 2.04 -23.74 -18.12
C LEU A 123 2.16 -22.33 -17.53
N ALA A 124 2.18 -21.28 -18.37
CA ALA A 124 2.18 -19.90 -17.91
C ALA A 124 0.81 -19.55 -17.30
N GLU A 125 -0.29 -19.88 -17.99
CA GLU A 125 -1.67 -19.65 -17.53
C GLU A 125 -1.96 -20.28 -16.15
N LEU A 126 -1.30 -21.39 -15.83
CA LEU A 126 -1.44 -22.10 -14.56
C LEU A 126 -1.01 -21.31 -13.32
N LEU A 127 0.03 -20.49 -13.45
CA LEU A 127 0.58 -19.69 -12.35
C LEU A 127 -0.22 -18.40 -12.11
N GLY A 128 -1.42 -18.29 -12.70
CA GLY A 128 -2.19 -17.06 -12.72
C GLY A 128 -1.81 -16.14 -13.87
N ALA A 129 -1.21 -16.66 -14.96
CA ALA A 129 -1.10 -15.90 -16.19
C ALA A 129 -2.39 -16.02 -17.02
N GLU A 130 -3.55 -15.68 -16.45
CA GLU A 130 -4.53 -14.99 -17.30
C GLU A 130 -3.84 -13.71 -17.70
N ALA A 131 -3.33 -13.70 -18.95
CA ALA A 131 -2.35 -12.77 -19.50
C ALA A 131 -2.02 -11.62 -18.53
N PRO A 132 -0.92 -11.71 -17.75
CA PRO A 132 -0.50 -10.53 -17.02
C PRO A 132 -0.34 -9.44 -18.07
N ILE A 133 -0.56 -8.20 -17.68
CA ILE A 133 0.13 -7.13 -18.38
C ILE A 133 1.61 -7.44 -18.16
N SER A 134 2.18 -8.23 -19.07
CA SER A 134 3.60 -8.41 -19.27
C SER A 134 4.04 -7.09 -19.82
N LEU A 135 4.52 -6.25 -18.92
CA LEU A 135 5.03 -4.97 -19.31
C LEU A 135 6.48 -5.19 -19.71
N SER A 136 6.76 -5.03 -21.00
CA SER A 136 8.12 -5.05 -21.54
C SER A 136 8.36 -3.76 -22.30
N PHE A 137 9.43 -3.06 -21.95
CA PHE A 137 9.88 -1.86 -22.67
C PHE A 137 11.37 -1.66 -22.51
N GLU A 138 11.96 -0.92 -23.44
CA GLU A 138 13.34 -0.46 -23.35
C GLU A 138 13.46 0.64 -22.29
N LEU A 139 14.37 0.43 -21.35
CA LEU A 139 14.61 1.36 -20.26
C LEU A 139 15.18 2.68 -20.81
N PRO A 140 14.70 3.83 -20.32
CA PRO A 140 15.26 5.11 -20.69
C PRO A 140 16.67 5.28 -20.10
N TRP A 141 17.36 6.37 -20.46
CA TRP A 141 18.51 6.82 -19.69
C TRP A 141 18.14 6.91 -18.19
N PRO A 142 18.97 6.43 -17.24
CA PRO A 142 20.39 6.10 -17.35
C PRO A 142 20.74 4.65 -17.75
N TRP A 143 19.76 3.79 -18.05
CA TRP A 143 19.97 2.34 -18.23
C TRP A 143 20.25 1.88 -19.67
N GLY A 144 20.50 2.82 -20.58
CA GLY A 144 21.05 2.50 -21.91
C GLY A 144 20.17 1.63 -22.82
N GLY A 145 18.84 1.62 -22.67
CA GLY A 145 17.95 0.87 -23.57
C GLY A 145 17.78 -0.61 -23.25
N GLU A 146 18.33 -1.11 -22.14
CA GLU A 146 18.11 -2.48 -21.69
C GLU A 146 16.62 -2.80 -21.52
N THR A 147 16.20 -4.02 -21.83
CA THR A 147 14.79 -4.43 -21.70
C THR A 147 14.44 -4.63 -20.22
N PHE A 148 13.39 -3.96 -19.77
CA PHE A 148 12.78 -4.19 -18.47
C PHE A 148 11.46 -4.92 -18.62
N GLU A 149 11.29 -5.97 -17.82
CA GLU A 149 10.11 -6.83 -17.86
C GLU A 149 9.46 -6.99 -16.49
N LEU A 150 8.16 -6.75 -16.41
CA LEU A 150 7.32 -7.15 -15.28
C LEU A 150 6.38 -8.24 -15.73
N ARG A 151 6.58 -9.46 -15.21
CA ARG A 151 5.73 -10.62 -15.51
C ARG A 151 4.38 -10.57 -14.83
N GLN A 152 4.23 -9.80 -13.75
CA GLN A 152 2.96 -9.62 -13.07
C GLN A 152 2.95 -8.23 -12.43
N ILE A 153 1.90 -7.45 -12.68
CA ILE A 153 1.66 -6.19 -11.99
C ILE A 153 0.86 -6.50 -10.73
N LYS A 154 1.45 -6.23 -9.56
CA LYS A 154 0.78 -6.38 -8.26
C LYS A 154 -0.17 -5.20 -8.01
N PRO A 155 -1.26 -5.38 -7.23
CA PRO A 155 -2.15 -4.30 -6.84
C PRO A 155 -1.43 -3.08 -6.25
N LEU A 156 -0.34 -3.31 -5.50
CA LEU A 156 0.53 -2.27 -4.97
C LEU A 156 1.99 -2.59 -5.29
N SER A 157 2.67 -1.71 -6.02
CA SER A 157 4.07 -1.86 -6.39
C SER A 157 4.86 -0.63 -5.95
N TYR A 158 5.93 -0.83 -5.19
CA TYR A 158 6.78 0.25 -4.71
C TYR A 158 7.96 0.46 -5.64
N ILE A 159 8.26 1.70 -6.01
CA ILE A 159 9.46 2.06 -6.76
C ILE A 159 10.42 2.78 -5.82
N ILE A 160 11.54 2.12 -5.50
CA ILE A 160 12.51 2.58 -4.51
C ILE A 160 13.86 2.81 -5.17
N GLY A 161 14.61 3.81 -4.69
CA GLY A 161 16.00 4.00 -5.08
C GLY A 161 16.55 5.33 -4.57
N PRO A 162 17.88 5.49 -4.49
CA PRO A 162 18.50 6.72 -4.01
C PRO A 162 18.22 7.89 -4.96
N LEU A 163 18.56 9.10 -4.52
CA LEU A 163 18.48 10.28 -5.37
C LEU A 163 19.34 10.08 -6.64
N GLY A 164 18.80 10.42 -7.82
CA GLY A 164 19.53 10.26 -9.08
C GLY A 164 19.60 8.83 -9.64
N SER A 165 18.98 7.83 -9.01
CA SER A 165 18.93 6.44 -9.52
C SER A 165 18.14 6.23 -10.81
N GLY A 166 17.40 7.24 -11.27
CA GLY A 166 16.52 7.14 -12.44
C GLY A 166 15.06 6.77 -12.13
N LYS A 167 14.69 6.45 -10.87
CA LYS A 167 13.33 6.01 -10.50
C LYS A 167 12.17 6.85 -11.06
N THR A 168 12.29 8.19 -11.13
CA THR A 168 11.28 9.06 -11.73
C THR A 168 11.12 8.79 -13.24
N ARG A 169 12.22 8.52 -13.94
CA ARG A 169 12.19 8.15 -15.36
C ARG A 169 11.59 6.77 -15.57
N LEU A 170 11.86 5.82 -14.67
CA LEU A 170 11.17 4.53 -14.69
C LEU A 170 9.66 4.73 -14.51
N ALA A 171 9.23 5.52 -13.52
CA ALA A 171 7.82 5.79 -13.25
C ALA A 171 7.11 6.49 -14.43
N GLN A 172 7.77 7.45 -15.08
CA GLN A 172 7.27 8.06 -16.32
C GLN A 172 7.17 7.04 -17.44
N LYS A 173 8.19 6.20 -17.63
CA LYS A 173 8.17 5.18 -18.68
C LYS A 173 7.10 4.10 -18.45
N LEU A 174 6.88 3.71 -17.18
CA LEU A 174 5.77 2.86 -16.78
C LEU A 174 4.42 3.48 -17.17
N THR A 175 4.26 4.79 -16.97
CA THR A 175 3.04 5.51 -17.33
C THR A 175 2.83 5.54 -18.85
N GLU A 176 3.88 5.72 -19.65
CA GLU A 176 3.79 5.69 -21.10
C GLU A 176 3.46 4.29 -21.65
N ALA A 177 4.06 3.26 -21.05
CA ALA A 177 3.97 1.90 -21.56
C ALA A 177 2.70 1.16 -21.10
N LEU A 178 2.05 1.63 -20.02
CA LEU A 178 0.83 1.03 -19.50
C LEU A 178 -0.45 1.69 -20.06
N PRO A 179 -1.36 0.92 -20.69
CA PRO A 179 -2.61 1.47 -21.20
C PRO A 179 -3.45 2.08 -20.07
N GLY A 180 -3.82 3.34 -20.25
CA GLY A 180 -4.66 4.07 -19.30
C GLY A 180 -4.00 4.36 -17.96
N ALA A 181 -2.66 4.36 -17.89
CA ALA A 181 -1.93 4.84 -16.73
C ALA A 181 -1.90 6.38 -16.66
N LEU A 182 -1.90 6.92 -15.43
CA LEU A 182 -1.65 8.34 -15.17
C LEU A 182 -0.52 8.49 -14.16
N PHE A 183 0.36 9.45 -14.41
CA PHE A 183 1.35 9.90 -13.45
C PHE A 183 0.74 11.02 -12.57
N LEU A 184 0.59 10.75 -11.29
CA LEU A 184 0.11 11.70 -10.29
C LEU A 184 1.32 12.28 -9.55
N GLY A 185 1.67 13.53 -9.86
CA GLY A 185 2.60 14.30 -9.04
C GLY A 185 1.86 14.85 -7.81
N LEU A 186 2.35 14.59 -6.61
CA LEU A 186 1.77 15.18 -5.39
C LEU A 186 2.42 16.53 -5.02
N ASP A 187 3.39 16.98 -5.80
CA ASP A 187 4.28 18.10 -5.49
C ASP A 187 3.84 19.45 -6.07
N ARG A 188 2.63 19.54 -6.64
CA ARG A 188 2.13 20.79 -7.24
C ARG A 188 0.78 21.19 -6.66
N LEU A 189 0.68 22.46 -6.28
CA LEU A 189 -0.58 23.21 -6.11
C LEU A 189 -1.57 22.97 -7.27
N VAL A 190 -1.06 22.63 -8.46
CA VAL A 190 -1.84 22.29 -9.66
C VAL A 190 -2.68 21.02 -9.48
N ASP A 191 -2.17 20.00 -8.79
CA ASP A 191 -2.87 18.72 -8.64
C ASP A 191 -3.97 18.78 -7.58
N GLY A 192 -3.81 19.62 -6.55
CA GLY A 192 -4.86 19.95 -5.58
C GLY A 192 -6.01 20.73 -6.22
N VAL A 193 -5.70 21.78 -7.00
CA VAL A 193 -6.71 22.55 -7.74
C VAL A 193 -7.39 21.68 -8.80
N ALA A 194 -6.65 20.81 -9.49
CA ALA A 194 -7.21 19.87 -10.45
C ALA A 194 -8.04 18.78 -9.77
N ALA A 195 -7.69 18.34 -8.55
CA ALA A 195 -8.51 17.42 -7.76
C ALA A 195 -9.83 18.07 -7.37
N GLU A 196 -9.80 19.31 -6.86
CA GLU A 196 -11.00 20.05 -6.50
C GLU A 196 -11.91 20.27 -7.71
N ALA A 197 -11.36 20.73 -8.84
CA ALA A 197 -12.13 20.91 -10.07
C ALA A 197 -12.77 19.61 -10.59
N ARG A 198 -12.10 18.45 -10.41
CA ARG A 198 -12.67 17.14 -10.75
C ARG A 198 -13.82 16.76 -9.82
N MET A 199 -13.68 17.02 -8.52
CA MET A 199 -14.75 16.77 -7.54
C MET A 199 -15.94 17.72 -7.73
N ASP A 200 -15.70 18.96 -8.17
CA ASP A 200 -16.75 19.90 -8.56
C ASP A 200 -17.53 19.43 -9.79
N ALA A 201 -16.85 18.80 -10.75
CA ALA A 201 -17.47 18.28 -11.96
C ALA A 201 -18.18 16.93 -11.76
N ASP A 202 -17.81 16.15 -10.74
CA ASP A 202 -18.35 14.82 -10.45
C ASP A 202 -18.74 14.67 -8.98
N ALA A 203 -20.03 14.90 -8.68
CA ALA A 203 -20.58 14.76 -7.34
C ALA A 203 -20.44 13.33 -6.77
N ALA A 204 -20.48 12.31 -7.62
CA ALA A 204 -20.31 10.92 -7.17
C ALA A 204 -18.86 10.63 -6.79
N LEU A 205 -17.89 11.22 -7.49
CA LEU A 205 -16.49 11.22 -7.08
C LEU A 205 -16.30 11.94 -5.74
N ARG A 206 -16.86 13.14 -5.58
CA ARG A 206 -16.79 13.88 -4.31
C ARG A 206 -17.30 13.04 -3.14
N GLU A 207 -18.44 12.38 -3.28
CA GLU A 207 -18.99 11.51 -2.24
C GLU A 207 -18.04 10.33 -1.90
N ARG A 208 -17.42 9.69 -2.91
CA ARG A 208 -16.43 8.64 -2.66
C ARG A 208 -15.20 9.18 -1.93
N VAL A 209 -14.70 10.34 -2.34
CA VAL A 209 -13.53 10.98 -1.73
C VAL A 209 -13.81 11.34 -0.27
N GLU A 210 -14.93 12.01 0.02
CA GLU A 210 -15.33 12.36 1.38
C GLU A 210 -15.47 11.13 2.27
N ARG A 211 -16.04 10.04 1.74
CA ARG A 211 -16.18 8.77 2.46
C ARG A 211 -14.81 8.17 2.79
N THR A 212 -13.89 8.11 1.82
CA THR A 212 -12.54 7.57 2.01
C THR A 212 -11.70 8.45 2.93
N LEU A 213 -11.82 9.78 2.84
CA LEU A 213 -11.17 10.71 3.77
C LEU A 213 -11.67 10.52 5.21
N GLY A 214 -13.00 10.42 5.40
CA GLY A 214 -13.59 10.12 6.71
C GLY A 214 -13.05 8.81 7.28
N TRP A 215 -12.91 7.79 6.43
CA TRP A 215 -12.31 6.52 6.81
C TRP A 215 -10.85 6.65 7.26
N LEU A 216 -10.02 7.33 6.47
CA LEU A 216 -8.59 7.53 6.77
C LEU A 216 -8.38 8.34 8.05
N ILE A 217 -9.22 9.34 8.30
CA ILE A 217 -9.18 10.15 9.54
C ILE A 217 -9.50 9.28 10.76
N GLU A 218 -10.44 8.35 10.64
CA GLU A 218 -10.73 7.36 11.68
C GLU A 218 -9.58 6.36 11.90
N ASP A 219 -8.68 6.20 10.92
CA ASP A 219 -7.44 5.42 11.05
C ASP A 219 -6.22 6.30 11.40
N GLY A 220 -6.46 7.55 11.80
CA GLY A 220 -5.47 8.46 12.38
C GLY A 220 -4.84 9.46 11.40
N ALA A 221 -5.30 9.53 10.14
CA ALA A 221 -4.86 10.57 9.23
C ALA A 221 -5.30 11.98 9.69
N SER A 222 -4.51 13.01 9.34
CA SER A 222 -4.99 14.41 9.34
C SER A 222 -5.52 14.80 7.97
N ALA A 223 -6.61 15.56 7.96
CA ALA A 223 -7.07 16.24 6.76
C ALA A 223 -6.01 17.23 6.27
N SER A 224 -5.67 17.16 4.99
CA SER A 224 -4.78 18.08 4.30
C SER A 224 -5.10 18.09 2.80
N ASP A 225 -4.73 19.16 2.11
CA ASP A 225 -4.93 19.26 0.65
C ASP A 225 -4.20 18.14 -0.10
N ALA A 226 -3.01 17.74 0.38
CA ALA A 226 -2.25 16.62 -0.16
C ALA A 226 -3.00 15.29 -0.02
N LEU A 227 -3.62 15.04 1.14
CA LEU A 227 -4.41 13.84 1.36
C LEU A 227 -5.66 13.84 0.47
N THR A 228 -6.35 14.98 0.37
CA THR A 228 -7.52 15.13 -0.51
C THR A 228 -7.16 14.88 -1.98
N ALA A 229 -6.07 15.46 -2.47
CA ALA A 229 -5.61 15.27 -3.84
C ALA A 229 -5.25 13.80 -4.14
N LEU A 230 -4.56 13.14 -3.20
CA LEU A 230 -4.22 11.73 -3.30
C LEU A 230 -5.49 10.85 -3.35
N VAL A 231 -6.42 11.05 -2.43
CA VAL A 231 -7.68 10.28 -2.38
C VAL A 231 -8.54 10.52 -3.62
N ALA A 232 -8.62 11.77 -4.11
CA ALA A 232 -9.30 12.08 -5.36
C ALA A 232 -8.68 11.34 -6.55
N GLY A 233 -7.35 11.21 -6.60
CA GLY A 233 -6.67 10.35 -7.56
C GLY A 233 -7.04 8.88 -7.41
N LEU A 234 -7.08 8.36 -6.18
CA LEU A 234 -7.38 6.96 -5.85
C LEU A 234 -8.83 6.54 -6.13
N GLU A 235 -9.80 7.44 -5.96
CA GLU A 235 -11.25 7.19 -6.11
C GLU A 235 -11.81 7.52 -7.50
N ALA A 236 -11.00 8.15 -8.36
CA ALA A 236 -11.37 8.42 -9.75
C ALA A 236 -11.54 7.12 -10.53
N ALA A 237 -12.63 7.01 -11.30
CA ALA A 237 -12.95 5.83 -12.12
C ALA A 237 -11.93 5.60 -13.26
N TRP A 238 -11.30 6.67 -13.72
CA TRP A 238 -10.15 6.67 -14.62
C TRP A 238 -9.07 7.55 -14.00
N PRO A 239 -7.78 7.21 -14.13
CA PRO A 239 -7.12 6.15 -14.94
C PRO A 239 -7.35 4.70 -14.47
N THR A 240 -6.96 3.71 -15.27
CA THR A 240 -6.98 2.27 -14.93
C THR A 240 -5.69 1.78 -14.26
N VAL A 241 -4.63 2.60 -14.24
CA VAL A 241 -3.41 2.40 -13.44
C VAL A 241 -2.97 3.75 -12.90
N LEU A 242 -2.52 3.80 -11.65
CA LEU A 242 -2.00 5.03 -11.06
C LEU A 242 -0.51 4.90 -10.75
N VAL A 243 0.30 5.83 -11.22
CA VAL A 243 1.72 5.96 -10.86
C VAL A 243 1.87 7.22 -10.03
N ILE A 244 2.19 7.07 -8.74
CA ILE A 244 2.23 8.17 -7.77
C ILE A 244 3.68 8.55 -7.52
N ASP A 245 4.01 9.82 -7.74
CA ASP A 245 5.29 10.38 -7.34
C ASP A 245 5.27 10.67 -5.84
N MET A 246 6.21 10.06 -5.12
CA MET A 246 6.42 10.25 -3.68
C MET A 246 5.10 10.22 -2.88
N LEU A 247 4.53 9.03 -2.66
CA LEU A 247 3.21 8.84 -2.04
C LEU A 247 3.03 9.61 -0.71
N GLU A 248 4.10 9.77 0.04
CA GLU A 248 4.18 10.47 1.31
C GLU A 248 4.20 12.01 1.22
N GLN A 249 4.28 12.60 0.03
CA GLN A 249 4.51 14.03 -0.15
C GLN A 249 3.36 14.84 0.45
N GLY A 250 3.70 15.79 1.33
CA GLY A 250 2.70 16.61 2.04
C GLY A 250 1.87 15.86 3.10
N LEU A 251 2.24 14.62 3.44
CA LEU A 251 1.56 13.81 4.44
C LEU A 251 2.40 13.67 5.72
N GLU A 252 1.78 13.88 6.87
CA GLU A 252 2.38 13.50 8.16
C GLU A 252 2.46 11.96 8.29
N GLN A 253 3.32 11.47 9.20
CA GLN A 253 3.54 10.03 9.40
C GLN A 253 2.25 9.24 9.56
N SER A 254 1.33 9.68 10.42
CA SER A 254 0.07 8.97 10.65
C SER A 254 -0.85 8.95 9.44
N SER A 255 -0.81 9.98 8.59
CA SER A 255 -1.52 9.97 7.30
C SER A 255 -0.88 8.99 6.32
N GLN A 256 0.45 8.91 6.28
CA GLN A 256 1.16 7.92 5.46
C GLN A 256 0.81 6.48 5.87
N GLU A 257 0.83 6.19 7.17
CA GLU A 257 0.47 4.89 7.75
C GLU A 257 -0.99 4.51 7.44
N ALA A 258 -1.93 5.46 7.61
CA ALA A 258 -3.34 5.24 7.30
C ALA A 258 -3.57 4.99 5.79
N VAL A 259 -2.90 5.75 4.92
CA VAL A 259 -3.01 5.60 3.47
C VAL A 259 -2.48 4.25 3.02
N VAL A 260 -1.28 3.82 3.46
CA VAL A 260 -0.75 2.52 3.04
C VAL A 260 -1.60 1.37 3.59
N ALA A 261 -2.09 1.48 4.83
CA ALA A 261 -3.03 0.50 5.37
C ALA A 261 -4.28 0.42 4.49
N HIS A 262 -4.87 1.56 4.11
CA HIS A 262 -6.02 1.58 3.21
C HIS A 262 -5.72 0.94 1.85
N LEU A 263 -4.57 1.24 1.23
CA LEU A 263 -4.17 0.65 -0.06
C LEU A 263 -4.05 -0.88 0.00
N ARG A 264 -3.54 -1.44 1.11
CA ARG A 264 -3.43 -2.89 1.33
C ARG A 264 -4.79 -3.58 1.46
N HIS A 265 -5.82 -2.87 1.93
CA HIS A 265 -7.16 -3.43 2.12
C HIS A 265 -8.04 -3.43 0.86
N ARG A 266 -7.58 -2.87 -0.27
CA ARG A 266 -8.39 -2.78 -1.51
C ARG A 266 -8.62 -4.15 -2.20
N GLY A 267 -7.85 -5.19 -1.84
CA GLY A 267 -8.04 -6.57 -2.28
C GLY A 267 -7.49 -6.91 -3.69
N PRO A 268 -7.52 -8.20 -4.09
CA PRO A 268 -6.80 -8.74 -5.26
C PRO A 268 -7.38 -8.37 -6.64
N GLY A 269 -8.37 -7.48 -6.72
CA GLY A 269 -8.87 -6.90 -7.97
C GLY A 269 -8.76 -5.38 -8.00
N ALA A 270 -8.08 -4.79 -7.01
CA ALA A 270 -7.93 -3.35 -6.92
C ALA A 270 -7.14 -2.80 -8.11
N ARG A 271 -7.50 -1.58 -8.52
CA ARG A 271 -6.74 -0.84 -9.53
C ARG A 271 -5.26 -0.78 -9.14
N PRO A 272 -4.32 -1.24 -10.00
CA PRO A 272 -2.90 -1.22 -9.72
C PRO A 272 -2.38 0.19 -9.40
N VAL A 273 -1.53 0.26 -8.38
CA VAL A 273 -0.85 1.48 -7.95
C VAL A 273 0.66 1.24 -7.91
N PHE A 274 1.40 2.05 -8.66
CA PHE A 274 2.85 2.16 -8.53
C PHE A 274 3.17 3.37 -7.67
N ALA A 275 3.70 3.15 -6.46
CA ALA A 275 4.02 4.22 -5.53
C ALA A 275 5.54 4.39 -5.44
N MET A 276 6.05 5.54 -5.86
CA MET A 276 7.40 5.95 -5.45
C MET A 276 7.37 6.33 -3.98
N THR A 277 8.35 5.87 -3.21
CA THR A 277 8.47 6.26 -1.80
C THR A 277 9.91 6.20 -1.31
N ARG A 278 10.20 6.93 -0.25
CA ARG A 278 11.40 6.79 0.60
C ARG A 278 11.05 6.71 2.08
N SER A 279 9.76 6.54 2.40
CA SER A 279 9.28 6.54 3.78
C SER A 279 9.18 5.12 4.29
N ASN A 280 9.77 4.82 5.44
CA ASN A 280 9.54 3.54 6.12
C ASN A 280 8.13 3.46 6.75
N ALA A 281 7.42 4.58 6.88
CA ALA A 281 6.02 4.60 7.29
C ALA A 281 5.07 4.18 6.14
N VAL A 282 5.53 4.34 4.89
CA VAL A 282 4.82 3.85 3.69
C VAL A 282 5.27 2.43 3.34
N LEU A 283 6.57 2.16 3.32
CA LEU A 283 7.11 0.83 3.03
C LEU A 283 7.77 0.25 4.29
N ASP A 284 6.97 -0.45 5.09
CA ASP A 284 7.48 -1.35 6.12
C ASP A 284 7.77 -2.72 5.47
N LEU A 285 9.07 -3.04 5.36
CA LEU A 285 9.54 -4.28 4.73
C LEU A 285 9.06 -5.55 5.46
N ALA A 286 8.81 -5.48 6.77
CA ALA A 286 8.29 -6.62 7.52
C ALA A 286 6.81 -6.89 7.25
N ALA A 287 6.08 -5.92 6.71
CA ALA A 287 4.64 -5.97 6.47
C ALA A 287 4.26 -6.23 5.00
N VAL A 288 5.24 -6.40 4.11
CA VAL A 288 5.00 -6.59 2.67
C VAL A 288 4.35 -7.96 2.41
N GLY A 289 3.14 -7.94 1.87
CA GLY A 289 2.36 -9.13 1.55
C GLY A 289 2.56 -9.68 0.12
N PRO A 290 1.84 -10.76 -0.24
CA PRO A 290 1.93 -11.41 -1.56
C PRO A 290 1.34 -10.57 -2.72
N ASP A 291 0.51 -9.58 -2.39
CA ASP A 291 -0.12 -8.64 -3.32
C ASP A 291 0.69 -7.33 -3.47
N GLU A 292 1.92 -7.33 -2.93
CA GLU A 292 2.85 -6.20 -3.01
C GLU A 292 4.12 -6.60 -3.78
N ALA A 293 4.73 -5.64 -4.48
CA ALA A 293 6.03 -5.80 -5.12
C ALA A 293 6.95 -4.62 -4.80
N ILE A 294 8.26 -4.87 -4.76
CA ILE A 294 9.28 -3.83 -4.59
C ILE A 294 10.16 -3.83 -5.82
N ILE A 295 10.26 -2.70 -6.50
CA ILE A 295 11.14 -2.44 -7.63
C ILE A 295 12.24 -1.50 -7.17
N LEU A 296 13.49 -1.99 -7.15
CA LEU A 296 14.66 -1.19 -6.81
C LEU A 296 15.29 -0.62 -8.07
N CYS A 297 15.54 0.69 -8.08
CA CYS A 297 16.44 1.39 -9.00
C CYS A 297 17.78 1.64 -8.28
N PRO A 298 18.84 0.86 -8.57
CA PRO A 298 20.12 0.96 -7.85
C PRO A 298 20.90 2.26 -8.13
N ALA A 299 21.81 2.61 -7.22
CA ALA A 299 22.66 3.81 -7.33
C ALA A 299 23.64 3.76 -8.52
N ASN A 300 24.10 2.55 -8.87
CA ASN A 300 25.07 2.30 -9.94
C ASN A 300 24.44 2.28 -11.34
N HIS A 301 23.16 2.65 -11.46
CA HIS A 301 22.40 2.63 -12.71
C HIS A 301 22.38 1.26 -13.42
N SER A 302 22.52 0.16 -12.66
CA SER A 302 22.09 -1.15 -13.16
C SER A 302 20.56 -1.17 -13.36
N PRO A 303 20.04 -2.02 -14.26
CA PRO A 303 18.61 -2.10 -14.53
C PRO A 303 17.76 -2.28 -13.26
N PRO A 304 16.54 -1.73 -13.23
CA PRO A 304 15.65 -1.93 -12.10
C PRO A 304 15.32 -3.40 -11.89
N THR A 305 15.28 -3.85 -10.64
CA THR A 305 15.05 -5.26 -10.28
C THR A 305 13.96 -5.42 -9.23
N LEU A 306 13.27 -6.56 -9.25
CA LEU A 306 12.34 -6.94 -8.18
C LEU A 306 13.13 -7.40 -6.95
N VAL A 307 12.74 -6.90 -5.78
CA VAL A 307 13.38 -7.21 -4.51
C VAL A 307 12.41 -7.95 -3.60
N ALA A 308 12.85 -9.08 -3.06
CA ALA A 308 12.07 -9.80 -2.06
C ALA A 308 12.21 -9.14 -0.68
N PRO A 309 11.13 -9.05 0.12
CA PRO A 309 11.10 -8.27 1.35
C PRO A 309 11.66 -9.03 2.56
N TYR A 310 12.82 -9.67 2.42
CA TYR A 310 13.47 -10.35 3.55
C TYR A 310 14.99 -10.12 3.56
N PRO A 311 15.60 -10.01 4.77
CA PRO A 311 17.05 -9.87 4.92
C PRO A 311 17.83 -10.94 4.15
N GLY A 312 18.87 -10.52 3.42
CA GLY A 312 19.70 -11.39 2.60
C GLY A 312 19.20 -11.60 1.16
N ALA A 313 17.99 -11.16 0.80
CA ALA A 313 17.58 -11.11 -0.60
C ALA A 313 18.42 -10.11 -1.40
N THR A 314 18.66 -10.40 -2.68
CA THR A 314 19.38 -9.49 -3.58
C THR A 314 18.64 -8.15 -3.66
N GLY A 315 19.35 -7.05 -3.36
CA GLY A 315 18.80 -5.69 -3.37
C GLY A 315 18.10 -5.27 -2.06
N TYR A 316 17.86 -6.18 -1.12
CA TYR A 316 17.15 -5.86 0.14
C TYR A 316 17.83 -4.74 0.94
N GLU A 317 19.14 -4.84 1.18
CA GLU A 317 19.88 -3.82 1.94
C GLU A 317 19.88 -2.46 1.22
N ALA A 318 19.92 -2.47 -0.12
CA ALA A 318 19.85 -1.25 -0.91
C ALA A 318 18.46 -0.59 -0.80
N VAL A 319 17.38 -1.38 -0.74
CA VAL A 319 16.03 -0.87 -0.44
C VAL A 319 15.96 -0.32 0.97
N ALA A 320 16.41 -1.08 1.97
CA ALA A 320 16.36 -0.70 3.38
C ALA A 320 17.10 0.63 3.64
N THR A 321 18.27 0.82 3.04
CA THR A 321 19.05 2.07 3.16
C THR A 321 18.42 3.28 2.45
N CYS A 322 17.49 3.06 1.52
CA CYS A 322 16.74 4.14 0.87
C CYS A 322 15.55 4.63 1.69
N LEU A 323 15.15 3.88 2.72
CA LEU A 323 14.01 4.18 3.57
C LEU A 323 14.46 4.91 4.84
N ALA A 324 13.73 5.96 5.20
CA ALA A 324 13.99 6.72 6.41
C ALA A 324 12.67 7.15 7.07
N THR A 325 12.73 7.46 8.37
CA THR A 325 11.56 7.99 9.06
C THR A 325 11.18 9.36 8.51
N PRO A 326 9.90 9.75 8.60
CA PRO A 326 9.45 11.07 8.20
C PRO A 326 10.27 12.21 8.84
N GLU A 327 10.70 12.09 10.09
CA GLU A 327 11.52 13.13 10.75
C GLU A 327 12.93 13.23 10.16
N VAL A 328 13.59 12.10 9.87
CA VAL A 328 14.91 12.09 9.23
C VAL A 328 14.82 12.73 7.83
N ARG A 329 13.71 12.50 7.15
CA ARG A 329 13.46 13.05 5.83
C ARG A 329 13.17 14.54 5.83
N ALA A 330 12.34 15.02 6.74
CA ALA A 330 12.07 16.46 6.87
C ALA A 330 13.36 17.27 7.09
N ARG A 331 14.38 16.66 7.70
CA ARG A 331 15.72 17.26 7.87
C ARG A 331 16.59 17.29 6.61
N THR A 332 16.29 16.43 5.63
CA THR A 332 17.05 16.31 4.37
C THR A 332 16.30 16.86 3.16
N GLU A 333 15.01 17.19 3.34
CA GLU A 333 14.16 17.88 2.38
C GLU A 333 14.74 19.27 2.07
N GLY A 334 15.05 19.53 0.81
CA GLY A 334 15.69 20.79 0.38
C GLY A 334 17.22 20.80 0.33
N ILE A 335 17.92 19.72 0.74
CA ILE A 335 19.35 19.55 0.44
C ILE A 335 19.50 19.13 -1.03
N ILE A 336 19.27 20.08 -1.92
CA ILE A 336 19.65 19.97 -3.34
C ILE A 336 21.17 20.03 -3.36
N ALA A 337 21.82 18.96 -3.83
CA ALA A 337 23.22 19.03 -4.22
C ALA A 337 23.33 20.02 -5.39
N THR A 338 23.61 21.29 -5.08
CA THR A 338 23.99 22.29 -6.06
C THR A 338 25.29 21.82 -6.71
N ARG A 339 25.20 21.39 -7.98
CA ARG A 339 26.39 21.30 -8.83
C ARG A 339 26.89 22.74 -9.03
N PRO A 340 28.13 23.09 -8.63
CA PRO A 340 28.71 24.32 -9.13
C PRO A 340 28.78 24.22 -10.66
N GLN A 341 28.22 25.21 -11.36
CA GLN A 341 28.43 25.36 -12.79
C GLN A 341 29.93 25.46 -13.02
N VAL A 342 30.47 24.54 -13.81
CA VAL A 342 31.86 24.62 -14.28
C VAL A 342 31.92 25.82 -15.22
N ALA A 343 32.76 26.79 -14.87
CA ALA A 343 33.06 27.98 -15.67
C ALA A 343 33.82 27.63 -16.95
#